data_AF-A0A6P0U176-F1
#
_entry.id   AF-A0A6P0U176-F1
#
_cell.length_a   1.000
_cell.length_b   1.000
_cell.length_c   1.000
_cell.angle_alpha   90.00
_cell.angle_beta   90.00
_cell.angle_gamma   90.00
#
_symmetry.space_group_name_H-M   'P 1'
#
loop_
_entity.id
_entity.type
_entity.pdbx_description
1 polymer ?
#
loop_
_entity_poly.entity_id
_entity_poly.type
_entity_poly.pdbx_seq_one_letter_code
_entity_poly.pdbx_strand_id
1 'polypeptide(L)'
;MEITREEISDYVTEQKNKNNTKNARMLVIESPNPQLENGLLLVDTPGVGSLNTNHTDITYTFIPNADVILFVSDVYAPLSQPELDFVKMIREHNQNIVYVTTKIDRIDDSKTQMIVENNRQKLAKISQCSPDEITIIPVSSKNKLDYLKTGDKEDLEDSNFPKLEDKIWQILNQEKGYILLM
;
A
#
# COMPACT_ATOMS: atom_id res chain seq x y z
N MET A 1 7.94 8.28 -24.10
CA MET A 1 8.74 7.24 -24.77
C MET A 1 8.10 5.92 -24.42
N GLU A 2 7.79 5.10 -25.42
CA GLU A 2 7.29 3.75 -25.20
C GLU A 2 8.48 2.80 -25.07
N ILE A 3 8.36 1.82 -24.17
CA ILE A 3 9.36 0.80 -23.94
C ILE A 3 8.69 -0.57 -23.84
N THR A 4 9.43 -1.61 -24.13
CA THR A 4 9.01 -3.00 -23.95
C THR A 4 9.10 -3.42 -22.47
N ARG A 5 8.46 -4.55 -22.13
CA ARG A 5 8.46 -5.08 -20.75
C ARG A 5 9.88 -5.43 -20.29
N GLU A 6 10.69 -5.96 -21.19
CA GLU A 6 12.07 -6.37 -20.94
C GLU A 6 12.93 -5.15 -20.56
N GLU A 7 12.66 -4.00 -21.17
CA GLU A 7 13.38 -2.74 -20.96
C GLU A 7 13.01 -2.05 -19.65
N ILE A 8 11.85 -2.36 -19.03
CA ILE A 8 11.40 -1.73 -17.76
C ILE A 8 12.52 -1.73 -16.71
N SER A 9 13.16 -2.89 -16.53
CA SER A 9 14.23 -3.07 -15.54
C SER A 9 15.41 -2.11 -15.75
N ASP A 10 15.65 -1.68 -16.98
CA ASP A 10 16.73 -0.77 -17.34
C ASP A 10 16.45 0.70 -16.95
N TYR A 11 15.22 1.02 -16.53
CA TYR A 11 14.82 2.35 -16.09
C TYR A 11 14.50 2.42 -14.60
N VAL A 12 13.87 1.38 -14.04
CA VAL A 12 13.32 1.44 -12.67
C VAL A 12 14.22 0.86 -11.58
N THR A 13 15.30 0.16 -11.94
CA THR A 13 16.18 -0.48 -10.95
C THR A 13 17.49 0.29 -10.75
N GLU A 14 17.94 0.40 -9.50
CA GLU A 14 19.25 1.01 -9.18
C GLU A 14 20.43 0.25 -9.80
N GLN A 15 20.29 -1.06 -10.02
CA GLN A 15 21.34 -1.86 -10.66
C GLN A 15 21.61 -1.45 -12.11
N LYS A 16 20.56 -1.09 -12.85
CA LYS A 16 20.65 -0.79 -14.28
C LYS A 16 20.52 0.69 -14.63
N ASN A 17 19.94 1.50 -13.74
CA ASN A 17 19.80 2.95 -13.88
C ASN A 17 20.35 3.67 -12.65
N LYS A 18 21.59 3.35 -12.28
CA LYS A 18 22.27 3.96 -11.13
C LYS A 18 22.24 5.48 -11.21
N ASN A 19 21.91 6.13 -10.09
CA ASN A 19 21.77 7.59 -9.98
C ASN A 19 20.75 8.20 -10.97
N ASN A 20 19.81 7.41 -11.48
CA ASN A 20 18.82 7.83 -12.46
C ASN A 20 19.41 8.54 -13.70
N THR A 21 20.51 8.03 -14.27
CA THR A 21 21.13 8.61 -15.48
C THR A 21 20.21 8.68 -16.70
N LYS A 22 19.20 7.80 -16.76
CA LYS A 22 18.15 7.84 -17.79
C LYS A 22 17.06 8.88 -17.54
N ASN A 23 17.12 9.62 -16.42
CA ASN A 23 16.14 10.63 -16.01
C ASN A 23 14.70 10.10 -16.04
N ALA A 24 14.50 8.84 -15.65
CA ALA A 24 13.19 8.22 -15.54
C ALA A 24 12.44 8.89 -14.39
N ARG A 25 11.27 9.44 -14.69
CA ARG A 25 10.42 10.13 -13.71
C ARG A 25 9.22 9.29 -13.29
N MET A 26 8.57 8.64 -14.26
CA MET A 26 7.37 7.86 -14.06
C MET A 26 7.32 6.76 -15.12
N LEU A 27 6.88 5.57 -14.73
CA LEU A 27 6.54 4.48 -15.63
C LEU A 27 5.03 4.27 -15.55
N VAL A 28 4.35 4.35 -16.69
CA VAL A 28 2.92 4.03 -16.80
C VAL A 28 2.81 2.67 -17.46
N ILE A 29 2.11 1.74 -16.80
CA ILE A 29 1.87 0.38 -17.30
C ILE A 29 0.37 0.23 -17.48
N GLU A 30 -0.03 -0.04 -18.72
CA GLU A 30 -1.40 -0.44 -19.05
C GLU A 30 -1.51 -1.96 -18.99
N SER A 31 -2.62 -2.45 -18.44
CA SER A 31 -2.86 -3.88 -18.25
C SER A 31 -4.31 -4.21 -18.59
N PRO A 32 -4.58 -5.32 -19.31
CA PRO A 32 -5.94 -5.74 -19.66
C PRO A 32 -6.68 -6.38 -18.48
N ASN A 33 -6.40 -5.96 -17.24
CA ASN A 33 -7.07 -6.47 -16.06
C ASN A 33 -8.47 -5.82 -15.96
N PRO A 34 -9.57 -6.61 -15.95
CA PRO A 34 -10.93 -6.08 -15.86
C PRO A 34 -11.17 -5.16 -14.65
N GLN A 35 -10.43 -5.35 -13.56
CA GLN A 35 -10.52 -4.49 -12.37
C GLN A 35 -10.01 -3.07 -12.63
N LEU A 36 -9.13 -2.88 -13.62
CA LEU A 36 -8.57 -1.58 -14.00
C LEU A 36 -9.39 -0.86 -15.08
N GLU A 37 -10.30 -1.57 -15.78
CA GLU A 37 -11.09 -1.01 -16.89
C GLU A 37 -11.94 0.21 -16.50
N ASN A 38 -12.38 0.28 -15.24
CA ASN A 38 -13.22 1.36 -14.75
C ASN A 38 -12.44 2.56 -14.19
N GLY A 39 -11.19 2.75 -14.63
CA GLY A 39 -10.36 3.89 -14.26
C GLY A 39 -9.62 3.75 -12.92
N LEU A 40 -9.50 2.53 -12.39
CA LEU A 40 -8.68 2.28 -11.20
C LEU A 40 -7.20 2.44 -11.56
N LEU A 41 -6.52 3.38 -10.92
CA LEU A 41 -5.09 3.60 -11.05
C LEU A 41 -4.37 3.10 -9.79
N LEU A 42 -3.37 2.24 -9.98
CA LEU A 42 -2.46 1.84 -8.91
C LEU A 42 -1.14 2.58 -9.08
N VAL A 43 -0.75 3.35 -8.05
CA VAL A 43 0.50 4.10 -8.02
C VAL A 43 1.43 3.43 -7.02
N ASP A 44 2.50 2.79 -7.51
CA ASP A 44 3.56 2.27 -6.66
C ASP A 44 4.63 3.35 -6.45
N THR A 45 5.05 3.55 -5.20
CA THR A 45 5.91 4.65 -4.79
C THR A 45 7.16 4.14 -4.08
N PRO A 46 8.34 4.77 -4.27
CA PRO A 46 9.54 4.41 -3.52
C PRO A 46 9.30 4.42 -1.99
N GLY A 47 9.95 3.50 -1.27
CA GLY A 47 9.74 3.33 0.17
C GLY A 47 10.24 4.51 1.01
N VAL A 48 9.65 4.69 2.19
CA VAL A 48 9.94 5.79 3.14
C VAL A 48 11.44 5.88 3.51
N GLY A 49 12.13 4.74 3.66
CA GLY A 49 13.55 4.70 3.98
C GLY A 49 14.49 4.99 2.80
N SER A 50 13.97 4.97 1.57
CA SER A 50 14.71 5.24 0.33
C SER A 50 14.40 6.62 -0.26
N LEU A 51 13.75 7.49 0.52
CA LEU A 51 13.40 8.87 0.15
C LEU A 51 14.66 9.73 0.02
N ASN A 52 15.43 9.49 -1.06
CA ASN A 52 16.30 10.48 -1.66
C ASN A 52 15.40 11.64 -2.10
N THR A 53 15.81 12.86 -1.77
CA THR A 53 15.04 14.12 -1.90
C THR A 53 14.34 14.36 -3.24
N ASN A 54 14.74 13.68 -4.33
CA ASN A 54 14.14 13.80 -5.65
C ASN A 54 12.96 12.84 -5.93
N HIS A 55 12.86 11.70 -5.22
CA HIS A 55 11.76 10.74 -5.38
C HIS A 55 10.55 11.10 -4.50
N THR A 56 10.83 11.81 -3.42
CA THR A 56 9.88 12.45 -2.50
C THR A 56 8.79 13.16 -3.30
N ASP A 57 9.13 14.20 -4.07
CA ASP A 57 8.18 15.13 -4.69
C ASP A 57 7.00 14.49 -5.44
N ILE A 58 7.23 13.42 -6.20
CA ILE A 58 6.18 12.78 -7.01
C ILE A 58 5.15 12.08 -6.13
N THR A 59 5.60 11.33 -5.12
CA THR A 59 4.71 10.65 -4.18
C THR A 59 3.79 11.65 -3.47
N TYR A 60 4.30 12.84 -3.09
CA TYR A 60 3.47 13.88 -2.47
C TYR A 60 2.40 14.44 -3.41
N THR A 61 2.62 14.44 -4.73
CA THR A 61 1.58 14.92 -5.67
C THR A 61 0.36 14.00 -5.73
N PHE A 62 0.52 12.72 -5.40
CA PHE A 62 -0.58 11.75 -5.42
C PHE A 62 -1.38 11.74 -4.12
N ILE A 63 -0.75 11.98 -2.97
CA ILE A 63 -1.39 11.84 -1.64
C ILE A 63 -2.71 12.64 -1.52
N PRO A 64 -2.78 13.95 -1.85
CA PRO A 64 -4.01 14.72 -1.69
C PRO A 64 -5.16 14.30 -2.62
N ASN A 65 -4.84 13.62 -3.74
CA ASN A 65 -5.81 13.25 -4.77
C ASN A 65 -6.15 11.74 -4.75
N ALA A 66 -5.53 10.97 -3.87
CA ALA A 66 -5.76 9.53 -3.80
C ALA A 66 -7.11 9.24 -3.11
N ASP A 67 -7.96 8.41 -3.71
CA ASP A 67 -9.20 7.98 -3.06
C ASP A 67 -8.91 7.08 -1.85
N VAL A 68 -7.87 6.23 -1.95
CA VAL A 68 -7.39 5.34 -0.89
C VAL A 68 -5.88 5.25 -0.91
N ILE A 69 -5.25 5.29 0.26
CA ILE A 69 -3.81 5.09 0.45
C ILE A 69 -3.57 3.80 1.20
N LEU A 70 -2.77 2.88 0.64
CA LEU A 70 -2.29 1.70 1.34
C LEU A 70 -0.93 1.99 1.98
N PHE A 71 -0.89 2.09 3.30
CA PHE A 71 0.39 2.20 4.02
C PHE A 71 0.86 0.81 4.42
N VAL A 72 1.90 0.31 3.76
CA VAL A 72 2.38 -1.08 3.91
C VAL A 72 3.65 -1.14 4.74
N SER A 73 3.62 -1.91 5.83
CA SER A 73 4.80 -2.31 6.61
C SER A 73 4.88 -3.83 6.68
N ASP A 74 6.03 -4.41 7.02
CA ASP A 74 6.14 -5.87 7.19
C ASP A 74 6.17 -6.31 8.67
N VAL A 75 6.12 -7.62 8.88
CA VAL A 75 6.13 -8.24 10.21
C VAL A 75 7.52 -8.35 10.85
N TYR A 76 8.60 -7.88 10.24
CA TYR A 76 9.94 -8.08 10.83
C TYR A 76 10.23 -7.11 11.97
N ALA A 77 9.67 -5.91 11.91
CA ALA A 77 9.85 -4.90 12.95
C ALA A 77 8.57 -4.05 13.10
N PRO A 78 8.26 -3.60 14.33
CA PRO A 78 7.30 -2.53 14.53
C PRO A 78 7.70 -1.25 13.79
N LEU A 79 6.73 -0.39 13.48
CA LEU A 79 6.96 0.87 12.77
C LEU A 79 8.04 1.72 13.44
N SER A 80 8.96 2.21 12.62
CA SER A 80 10.03 3.13 12.96
C SER A 80 9.52 4.57 13.04
N GLN A 81 10.31 5.47 13.65
CA GLN A 81 9.93 6.88 13.76
C GLN A 81 9.74 7.56 12.38
N PRO A 82 10.64 7.37 11.39
CA PRO A 82 10.44 7.95 10.05
C PRO A 82 9.14 7.49 9.37
N GLU A 83 8.75 6.23 9.55
CA GLU A 83 7.48 5.71 9.03
C GLU A 83 6.28 6.37 9.71
N LEU A 84 6.32 6.54 11.03
CA LEU A 84 5.26 7.22 11.78
C LEU A 84 5.14 8.69 11.40
N ASP A 85 6.26 9.37 11.20
CA ASP A 85 6.28 10.77 10.74
C ASP A 85 5.70 10.91 9.33
N PHE A 86 5.99 9.95 8.45
CA PHE A 86 5.40 9.89 7.12
C PHE A 86 3.88 9.67 7.17
N VAL A 87 3.39 8.75 8.01
CA VAL A 87 1.95 8.57 8.22
C VAL A 87 1.30 9.86 8.72
N LYS A 88 1.92 10.55 9.69
CA LYS A 88 1.41 11.82 10.20
C LYS A 88 1.27 12.85 9.07
N MET A 89 2.26 12.96 8.21
CA MET A 89 2.21 13.84 7.04
C MET A 89 1.10 13.44 6.07
N ILE A 90 0.96 12.15 5.74
CA ILE A 90 -0.15 11.69 4.87
C ILE A 90 -1.48 12.15 5.45
N ARG A 91 -1.68 11.96 6.76
CA ARG A 91 -2.91 12.36 7.46
C ARG A 91 -3.17 13.86 7.49
N GLU A 92 -2.19 14.71 7.25
CA GLU A 92 -2.44 16.16 7.09
C GLU A 92 -3.14 16.48 5.77
N HIS A 93 -3.06 15.57 4.79
CA HIS A 93 -3.60 15.76 3.44
C HIS A 93 -4.72 14.77 3.08
N ASN A 94 -4.75 13.57 3.67
CA ASN A 94 -5.69 12.52 3.32
C ASN A 94 -5.99 11.59 4.51
N GLN A 95 -7.27 11.36 4.81
CA GLN A 95 -7.70 10.49 5.91
C GLN A 95 -7.97 9.04 5.49
N ASN A 96 -8.08 8.76 4.19
CA ASN A 96 -8.46 7.45 3.65
C ASN A 96 -7.26 6.50 3.58
N ILE A 97 -6.64 6.24 4.73
CA ILE A 97 -5.47 5.36 4.85
C ILE A 97 -5.92 3.98 5.34
N VAL A 98 -5.51 2.93 4.62
CA VAL A 98 -5.59 1.55 5.08
C VAL A 98 -4.18 1.08 5.44
N TYR A 99 -3.97 0.74 6.71
CA TYR A 99 -2.69 0.20 7.17
C TYR A 99 -2.64 -1.30 6.91
N VAL A 100 -1.55 -1.76 6.28
CA VAL A 100 -1.36 -3.15 5.88
C VAL A 100 -0.07 -3.68 6.48
N THR A 101 -0.14 -4.83 7.14
CA THR A 101 1.06 -5.53 7.65
C THR A 101 1.30 -6.79 6.81
N THR A 102 2.33 -6.77 5.96
CA THR A 102 2.61 -7.85 5.00
C THR A 102 3.59 -8.91 5.54
N LYS A 103 3.72 -10.02 4.80
CA LYS A 103 4.61 -11.17 5.05
C LYS A 103 4.23 -11.97 6.30
N ILE A 104 2.94 -12.03 6.65
CA ILE A 104 2.48 -12.79 7.82
C ILE A 104 2.79 -14.29 7.71
N ASP A 105 2.97 -14.82 6.50
CA ASP A 105 3.44 -16.20 6.24
C ASP A 105 4.83 -16.53 6.82
N ARG A 106 5.55 -15.53 7.34
CA ARG A 106 6.91 -15.68 7.86
C ARG A 106 6.98 -15.89 9.36
N ILE A 107 5.89 -15.67 10.08
CA ILE A 107 5.83 -15.78 11.53
C ILE A 107 4.49 -16.39 11.95
N ASP A 108 4.41 -16.86 13.18
CA ASP A 108 3.17 -17.36 13.74
C ASP A 108 2.17 -16.22 14.04
N ASP A 109 0.88 -16.57 14.11
CA ASP A 109 -0.21 -15.62 14.36
C ASP A 109 -0.03 -14.83 15.65
N SER A 110 0.50 -15.44 16.71
CA SER A 110 0.67 -14.78 18.00
C SER A 110 1.64 -13.59 17.90
N LYS A 111 2.74 -13.75 17.14
CA LYS A 111 3.68 -12.68 16.86
C LYS A 111 3.09 -11.64 15.91
N THR A 112 2.34 -12.08 14.90
CA THR A 112 1.63 -11.17 13.98
C THR A 112 0.71 -10.23 14.78
N GLN A 113 -0.09 -10.78 15.70
CA GLN A 113 -0.98 -9.98 16.55
C GLN A 113 -0.20 -9.03 17.47
N MET A 114 0.92 -9.47 18.04
CA MET A 114 1.77 -8.61 18.86
C MET A 114 2.32 -7.40 18.08
N ILE A 115 2.79 -7.60 16.85
CA ILE A 115 3.30 -6.53 15.99
C ILE A 115 2.17 -5.59 15.55
N VAL A 116 1.04 -6.15 15.13
CA VAL A 116 -0.15 -5.38 14.76
C VAL A 116 -0.59 -4.51 15.93
N GLU A 117 -0.67 -5.04 17.14
CA GLU A 117 -1.09 -4.26 18.30
C GLU A 117 -0.07 -3.17 18.67
N ASN A 118 1.23 -3.48 18.60
CA ASN A 118 2.26 -2.46 18.82
C ASN A 118 2.15 -1.29 17.82
N ASN A 119 1.96 -1.62 16.54
CA ASN A 119 1.80 -0.63 15.48
C ASN A 119 0.50 0.16 15.65
N ARG A 120 -0.60 -0.50 16.06
CA ARG A 120 -1.89 0.15 16.35
C ARG A 120 -1.75 1.22 17.42
N GLN A 121 -1.08 0.90 18.53
CA GLN A 121 -0.83 1.85 19.63
C GLN A 121 0.02 3.05 19.16
N LYS A 122 1.07 2.80 18.37
CA LYS A 122 1.92 3.87 17.82
C LYS A 122 1.16 4.78 16.86
N LEU A 123 0.40 4.18 15.95
CA LEU A 123 -0.43 4.89 14.96
C LEU A 123 -1.53 5.71 15.64
N ALA A 124 -2.17 5.18 16.67
CA ALA A 124 -3.19 5.88 17.45
C ALA A 124 -2.60 7.12 18.14
N LYS A 125 -1.41 6.97 18.73
CA LYS A 125 -0.70 8.06 19.39
C LYS A 125 -0.35 9.20 18.43
N ILE A 126 0.24 8.89 17.26
CA ILE A 126 0.58 9.92 16.26
C ILE A 126 -0.68 10.50 15.60
N SER A 127 -1.76 9.72 15.57
CA SER A 127 -3.04 10.12 15.00
C SER A 127 -3.95 10.90 15.96
N GLN A 128 -3.60 10.92 17.25
CA GLN A 128 -4.39 11.51 18.33
C GLN A 128 -5.82 10.94 18.40
N CYS A 129 -5.95 9.63 18.21
CA CYS A 129 -7.22 8.91 18.23
C CYS A 129 -7.14 7.67 19.15
N SER A 130 -8.26 7.00 19.37
CA SER A 130 -8.28 5.72 20.06
C SER A 130 -7.61 4.63 19.19
N PRO A 131 -6.87 3.67 19.79
CA PRO A 131 -6.39 2.48 19.08
C PRO A 131 -7.49 1.71 18.35
N ASP A 132 -8.73 1.74 18.85
CA ASP A 132 -9.88 1.05 18.22
C ASP A 132 -10.28 1.68 16.87
N GLU A 133 -9.90 2.93 16.63
CA GLU A 133 -10.15 3.63 15.36
C GLU A 133 -9.09 3.26 14.30
N ILE A 134 -7.93 2.72 14.72
CA ILE A 134 -6.87 2.30 13.82
C ILE A 134 -7.13 0.86 13.34
N THR A 135 -7.48 0.73 12.06
CA THR A 135 -7.60 -0.57 11.41
C THR A 135 -6.29 -0.93 10.70
N ILE A 136 -5.68 -2.05 11.12
CA ILE A 136 -4.52 -2.66 10.45
C ILE A 136 -4.93 -4.03 9.92
N ILE A 137 -4.65 -4.29 8.64
CA ILE A 137 -4.99 -5.55 7.98
C ILE A 137 -3.70 -6.34 7.74
N PRO A 138 -3.45 -7.43 8.51
CA PRO A 138 -2.33 -8.34 8.25
C PRO A 138 -2.59 -9.15 6.97
N VAL A 139 -1.63 -9.30 6.08
CA VAL A 139 -1.79 -10.07 4.82
C VAL A 139 -0.56 -10.87 4.43
N SER A 140 -0.75 -11.95 3.67
CA SER A 140 0.32 -12.66 2.95
C SER A 140 0.11 -12.55 1.44
N SER A 141 0.93 -11.73 0.79
CA SER A 141 0.98 -11.66 -0.67
C SER A 141 1.43 -12.99 -1.28
N LYS A 142 2.25 -13.77 -0.56
CA LYS A 142 2.69 -15.10 -1.02
C LYS A 142 1.49 -16.03 -1.13
N ASN A 143 0.70 -16.19 -0.06
CA ASN A 143 -0.43 -17.11 -0.07
C ASN A 143 -1.49 -16.66 -1.10
N LYS A 144 -1.74 -15.35 -1.24
CA LYS A 144 -2.62 -14.83 -2.31
C LYS A 144 -2.12 -15.20 -3.70
N LEU A 145 -0.80 -15.09 -3.95
CA LEU A 145 -0.21 -15.48 -5.24
C LEU A 145 -0.28 -16.98 -5.48
N ASP A 146 -0.16 -17.79 -4.45
CA ASP A 146 -0.26 -19.25 -4.56
C ASP A 146 -1.72 -19.66 -4.84
N TYR A 147 -2.71 -19.07 -4.16
CA TYR A 147 -4.13 -19.18 -4.53
C TYR A 147 -4.40 -18.84 -5.99
N LEU A 148 -3.85 -17.71 -6.49
CA LEU A 148 -4.07 -17.31 -7.89
C LEU A 148 -3.50 -18.31 -8.91
N LYS A 149 -2.55 -19.16 -8.52
CA LYS A 149 -1.99 -20.21 -9.37
C LYS A 149 -2.73 -21.54 -9.23
N THR A 150 -3.12 -21.90 -8.00
CA THR A 150 -3.62 -23.25 -7.67
C THR A 150 -5.14 -23.31 -7.55
N GLY A 151 -5.78 -22.20 -7.20
CA GLY A 151 -7.19 -22.13 -6.82
C GLY A 151 -7.48 -22.63 -5.39
N ASP A 152 -6.47 -22.88 -4.57
CA ASP A 152 -6.64 -23.40 -3.21
C ASP A 152 -7.25 -22.36 -2.26
N LYS A 153 -8.40 -22.68 -1.68
CA LYS A 153 -9.12 -21.76 -0.81
C LYS A 153 -8.41 -21.52 0.52
N GLU A 154 -7.64 -22.49 1.00
CA GLU A 154 -6.86 -22.35 2.24
C GLU A 154 -5.81 -21.23 2.08
N ASP A 155 -5.11 -21.20 0.94
CA ASP A 155 -4.18 -20.13 0.58
C ASP A 155 -4.88 -18.75 0.54
N LEU A 156 -6.13 -18.67 0.05
CA LEU A 156 -6.88 -17.42 0.04
C LEU A 156 -7.26 -16.97 1.44
N GLU A 157 -7.74 -17.88 2.28
CA GLU A 157 -8.10 -17.61 3.68
C GLU A 157 -6.88 -17.14 4.48
N ASP A 158 -5.77 -17.88 4.40
CA ASP A 158 -4.51 -17.57 5.09
C ASP A 158 -3.87 -16.28 4.58
N SER A 159 -4.13 -15.89 3.33
CA SER A 159 -3.64 -14.62 2.79
C SER A 159 -4.27 -13.40 3.44
N ASN A 160 -5.49 -13.54 3.98
CA ASN A 160 -6.35 -12.49 4.49
C ASN A 160 -6.61 -11.32 3.50
N PHE A 161 -6.38 -11.53 2.20
CA PHE A 161 -6.68 -10.55 1.15
C PHE A 161 -8.16 -10.22 0.99
N PRO A 162 -9.13 -11.15 1.16
CA PRO A 162 -10.55 -10.80 1.08
C PRO A 162 -10.91 -9.64 2.02
N LYS A 163 -10.38 -9.64 3.25
CA LYS A 163 -10.59 -8.56 4.21
C LYS A 163 -9.98 -7.22 3.76
N LEU A 164 -8.81 -7.27 3.11
CA LEU A 164 -8.17 -6.08 2.54
C LEU A 164 -9.00 -5.52 1.37
N GLU A 165 -9.40 -6.38 0.44
CA GLU A 165 -10.21 -6.02 -0.72
C GLU A 165 -11.55 -5.41 -0.28
N ASP A 166 -12.26 -6.05 0.65
CA ASP A 166 -13.52 -5.54 1.22
C ASP A 166 -13.34 -4.14 1.82
N LYS A 167 -12.25 -3.91 2.55
CA LYS A 167 -11.98 -2.61 3.17
C LYS A 167 -11.70 -1.53 2.11
N ILE A 168 -10.93 -1.85 1.07
CA ILE A 168 -10.65 -0.93 -0.04
C ILE A 168 -11.96 -0.56 -0.75
N TRP A 169 -12.77 -1.56 -1.12
CA TRP A 169 -14.04 -1.32 -1.80
C TRP A 169 -15.05 -0.57 -0.94
N GLN A 170 -15.06 -0.80 0.37
CA GLN A 170 -15.88 -0.03 1.29
C GLN A 170 -15.55 1.47 1.23
N ILE A 171 -14.26 1.83 1.25
CA ILE A 171 -13.85 3.25 1.20
C ILE A 171 -14.17 3.84 -0.18
N LEU A 172 -13.82 3.15 -1.26
CA LEU A 172 -14.09 3.61 -2.64
C LEU A 172 -15.59 3.82 -2.91
N ASN A 173 -16.46 3.01 -2.31
CA ASN A 173 -17.91 3.17 -2.47
C ASN A 173 -18.51 4.26 -1.57
N GLN A 174 -17.88 4.59 -0.45
CA GLN A 174 -18.32 5.70 0.42
C GLN A 174 -18.11 7.07 -0.24
N GLU A 175 -17.06 7.21 -1.05
CA GLU A 175 -16.75 8.45 -1.80
C GLU A 175 -17.72 8.67 -2.98
N LYS A 176 -18.34 7.61 -3.52
CA LYS A 176 -19.38 7.69 -4.57
C LYS A 176 -20.77 8.00 -4.01
N GLY A 177 -20.86 8.79 -2.94
CA GLY A 177 -22.12 9.19 -2.33
C GLY A 177 -23.04 9.88 -3.35
N TYR A 178 -24.16 9.22 -3.71
CA TYR A 178 -25.22 9.84 -4.50
C TYR A 178 -25.77 11.06 -3.75
N ILE A 179 -25.56 12.25 -4.29
CA ILE A 179 -26.22 13.46 -3.80
C ILE A 179 -27.72 13.30 -4.11
N LEU A 180 -28.52 13.06 -3.08
CA LEU A 180 -29.98 13.19 -3.15
C LEU A 180 -30.34 14.63 -2.73
N LEU A 181 -30.64 15.48 -3.71
CA LEU A 181 -31.36 16.72 -3.45
C LEU A 181 -32.85 16.38 -3.39
N MET A 182 -33.48 16.69 -2.26
CA MET A 182 -34.94 16.77 -2.15
C MET A 182 -35.37 18.23 -2.26
#